data_AF-A0A1G4B078-F1
#
_entry.id   AF-A0A1G4B078-F1
#
_cell.length_a   1.000
_cell.length_b   1.000
_cell.length_c   1.000
_cell.angle_alpha   90.00
_cell.angle_beta   90.00
_cell.angle_gamma   90.00
#
_symmetry.space_group_name_H-M   'P 1'
#
loop_
_entity.id
_entity.type
_entity.pdbx_description
1 polymer ?
#
loop_
_entity_poly.entity_id
_entity_poly.type
_entity_poly.pdbx_seq_one_letter_code
_entity_poly.pdbx_strand_id
1 'polypeptide(L)'
;MTLLVCRVCDRLSFDPVPDVPSDDEDGEDNDEQPHQAPMIPLRRKKLDALQFVVLPAPSHDGTPTYAAYLKPKVAPQPDDWDYSSHQQAPFGMVVYDTTPSSTPTRAAKMAHAISRRTLRRNVEWGRERIEVVCFPLPSHLTARERATACIRHHGHEIRSRVVMEDIDDAKFWFLPERFQDEWYGRGIAIVYRLEDSWEGAFECDETDIHIEEEGAQSPYGSFATVYWRPREETWEYYEDEFRPENRVKVRRYGLESIGRMLGREGVGNSIRGFYEHFAPDGVLDRELAVAKTR
;
A
#
# COMPACT_ATOMS: atom_id res chain seq x y z
N MET A 1 -20.97 4.28 24.31
CA MET A 1 -19.91 3.53 23.58
C MET A 1 -19.98 3.93 22.12
N THR A 2 -19.05 4.75 21.64
CA THR A 2 -18.97 5.11 20.22
C THR A 2 -18.21 3.99 19.52
N LEU A 3 -18.91 3.17 18.73
CA LEU A 3 -18.24 2.28 17.78
C LEU A 3 -17.29 3.14 16.93
N LEU A 4 -16.01 2.77 16.87
CA LEU A 4 -15.07 3.34 15.90
C LEU A 4 -15.55 2.92 14.50
N VAL A 5 -16.49 3.68 13.95
CA VAL A 5 -16.93 3.52 12.58
C VAL A 5 -15.72 3.82 11.70
N CYS A 6 -15.37 2.87 10.83
CA CYS A 6 -14.38 3.10 9.80
C CYS A 6 -14.87 4.30 8.97
N ARG A 7 -14.19 5.45 9.05
CA ARG A 7 -14.61 6.72 8.38
C ARG A 7 -14.77 6.61 6.86
N VAL A 8 -14.26 5.53 6.27
CA VAL A 8 -14.42 5.17 4.86
C VAL A 8 -15.82 4.62 4.60
N CYS A 9 -16.35 3.84 5.54
CA CYS A 9 -17.74 3.39 5.53
C CYS A 9 -18.71 4.57 5.69
N ASP A 10 -18.41 5.55 6.56
CA ASP A 10 -19.22 6.79 6.68
C ASP A 10 -19.23 7.63 5.39
N ARG A 11 -18.11 7.68 4.66
CA ARG A 11 -18.02 8.42 3.40
C ARG A 11 -18.76 7.71 2.24
N LEU A 12 -18.99 6.40 2.36
CA LEU A 12 -19.62 5.56 1.33
C LEU A 12 -21.05 5.11 1.71
N SER A 13 -21.51 5.35 2.94
CA SER A 13 -22.87 5.13 3.39
C SER A 13 -23.79 6.26 2.89
N PHE A 14 -24.09 6.25 1.60
CA PHE A 14 -25.39 6.74 1.14
C PHE A 14 -26.38 5.59 1.17
N ASP A 15 -26.86 5.28 2.37
CA ASP A 15 -28.24 4.81 2.55
C ASP A 15 -28.67 5.19 3.98
N PRO A 16 -29.81 5.89 4.16
CA PRO A 16 -30.30 6.23 5.47
C PRO A 16 -30.88 4.96 6.09
N VAL A 17 -30.18 4.36 7.05
CA VAL A 17 -30.81 3.35 7.92
C VAL A 17 -31.85 4.10 8.76
N PRO A 18 -33.12 3.64 8.80
CA PRO A 18 -34.20 4.35 9.46
C PRO A 18 -33.95 4.42 10.97
N ASP A 19 -34.27 5.58 11.55
CA ASP A 19 -34.25 5.84 12.99
C ASP A 19 -35.00 4.73 13.75
N VAL A 20 -34.24 3.85 14.40
CA VAL A 20 -34.76 2.98 15.45
C VAL A 20 -34.53 3.74 16.76
N PRO A 21 -35.57 4.04 17.55
CA PRO A 21 -35.37 4.66 18.85
C PRO A 21 -34.64 3.66 19.76
N SER A 22 -33.50 4.06 20.31
CA SER A 22 -32.85 3.31 21.38
C SER A 22 -33.48 3.70 22.71
N ASP A 23 -34.17 2.75 23.34
CA ASP A 23 -34.56 2.84 24.74
C ASP A 23 -33.32 2.87 25.64
N ASP A 24 -33.34 3.75 26.64
CA ASP A 24 -32.34 3.92 27.68
C ASP A 24 -32.24 2.67 28.57
N GLU A 25 -31.02 2.12 28.78
CA GLU A 25 -30.68 1.41 30.02
C GLU A 25 -29.21 1.67 30.42
N ASP A 26 -29.04 2.20 31.64
CA ASP A 26 -27.79 2.38 32.37
C ASP A 26 -27.15 1.03 32.76
N GLY A 27 -25.81 0.94 32.79
CA GLY A 27 -25.14 -0.24 33.35
C GLY A 27 -23.61 -0.31 33.20
N GLU A 28 -22.93 0.31 34.16
CA GLU A 28 -21.67 -0.10 34.84
C GLU A 28 -20.33 -0.33 34.08
N ASP A 29 -19.30 0.27 34.67
CA ASP A 29 -17.87 0.23 34.36
C ASP A 29 -17.29 -1.19 34.22
N ASN A 30 -16.51 -1.40 33.17
CA ASN A 30 -15.49 -2.46 33.15
C ASN A 30 -14.25 -1.97 32.40
N ASP A 31 -13.16 -1.76 33.15
CA ASP A 31 -11.80 -1.50 32.64
C ASP A 31 -11.28 -2.72 31.87
N GLU A 32 -11.60 -2.82 30.57
CA GLU A 32 -10.96 -3.78 29.68
C GLU A 32 -9.64 -3.21 29.14
N GLN A 33 -8.54 -3.67 29.73
CA GLN A 33 -7.20 -3.58 29.13
C GLN A 33 -7.25 -4.10 27.68
N PRO A 34 -6.61 -3.44 26.71
CA PRO A 34 -6.54 -3.96 25.35
C PRO A 34 -5.71 -5.25 25.36
N HIS A 35 -6.38 -6.39 25.26
CA HIS A 35 -5.76 -7.68 25.07
C HIS A 35 -4.93 -7.66 23.77
N GLN A 36 -3.61 -7.50 23.91
CA GLN A 36 -2.68 -7.84 22.84
C GLN A 36 -2.75 -9.35 22.64
N ALA A 37 -3.34 -9.78 21.53
CA ALA A 37 -3.30 -11.18 21.12
C ALA A 37 -1.82 -11.62 21.02
N PRO A 38 -1.45 -12.80 21.55
CA PRO A 38 -0.07 -13.28 21.52
C PRO A 38 0.38 -13.44 20.07
N MET A 39 1.50 -12.77 19.74
CA MET A 39 2.20 -12.87 18.46
C MET A 39 2.61 -14.32 18.20
N ILE A 40 1.86 -15.06 17.38
CA ILE A 40 2.26 -16.39 16.91
C ILE A 40 2.99 -16.18 15.56
N PRO A 41 4.32 -16.33 15.48
CA PRO A 41 5.02 -16.26 14.21
C PRO A 41 4.48 -17.34 13.27
N LEU A 42 4.26 -17.03 11.99
CA LEU A 42 4.02 -18.07 11.00
C LEU A 42 5.15 -19.10 11.10
N ARG A 43 4.83 -20.31 11.52
CA ARG A 43 5.79 -21.43 11.58
C ARG A 43 6.48 -21.54 10.22
N ARG A 44 7.82 -21.59 10.19
CA ARG A 44 8.67 -21.72 8.97
C ARG A 44 8.12 -22.64 7.88
N LYS A 45 7.41 -23.72 8.26
CA LYS A 45 6.73 -24.66 7.33
C LYS A 45 5.70 -23.99 6.39
N LYS A 46 5.07 -22.87 6.76
CA LYS A 46 4.08 -22.16 5.92
C LYS A 46 4.72 -21.40 4.74
N LEU A 47 5.99 -21.01 4.82
CA LEU A 47 6.68 -20.30 3.73
C LEU A 47 7.06 -21.23 2.56
N ASP A 48 7.35 -22.50 2.82
CA ASP A 48 7.67 -23.48 1.78
C ASP A 48 6.50 -23.76 0.83
N ALA A 49 5.27 -23.45 1.27
CA ALA A 49 4.05 -23.56 0.49
C ALA A 49 3.78 -22.35 -0.42
N LEU A 50 4.61 -21.29 -0.39
CA LEU A 50 4.42 -20.08 -1.19
C LEU A 50 5.43 -19.99 -2.34
N GLN A 51 5.00 -19.41 -3.46
CA GLN A 51 5.80 -19.14 -4.65
C GLN A 51 5.78 -17.64 -4.94
N PHE A 52 6.95 -17.06 -5.17
CA PHE A 52 7.07 -15.71 -5.73
C PHE A 52 6.69 -15.73 -7.20
N VAL A 53 5.79 -14.83 -7.56
CA VAL A 53 5.40 -14.56 -8.94
C VAL A 53 5.87 -13.17 -9.29
N VAL A 54 6.50 -13.04 -10.45
CA VAL A 54 6.81 -11.75 -11.07
C VAL A 54 6.22 -11.74 -12.46
N LEU A 55 5.39 -10.75 -12.76
CA LEU A 55 4.72 -10.66 -14.06
C LEU A 55 4.51 -9.19 -14.47
N PRO A 56 4.36 -8.90 -15.77
CA PRO A 56 4.01 -7.56 -16.23
C PRO A 56 2.66 -7.11 -15.69
N ALA A 57 2.58 -5.88 -15.19
CA ALA A 57 1.33 -5.24 -14.78
C ALA A 57 0.80 -4.32 -15.88
N PRO A 58 -0.53 -4.11 -15.98
CA PRO A 58 -1.10 -3.17 -16.92
C PRO A 58 -0.63 -1.74 -16.63
N SER A 59 -0.46 -0.96 -17.70
CA SER A 59 -0.15 0.47 -17.65
C SER A 59 -0.99 1.20 -18.69
N HIS A 60 -1.54 2.36 -18.32
CA HIS A 60 -2.46 3.12 -19.18
C HIS A 60 -1.82 3.62 -20.48
N ASP A 61 -0.50 3.81 -20.49
CA ASP A 61 0.30 4.38 -21.59
C ASP A 61 1.36 3.40 -22.13
N GLY A 62 1.31 2.14 -21.70
CA GLY A 62 2.31 1.13 -22.05
C GLY A 62 3.64 1.26 -21.31
N THR A 63 3.75 2.14 -20.30
CA THR A 63 4.94 2.21 -19.43
C THR A 63 5.24 0.84 -18.80
N PRO A 64 6.45 0.29 -18.98
CA PRO A 64 6.78 -1.03 -18.44
C PRO A 64 6.62 -1.06 -16.92
N THR A 65 5.73 -1.91 -16.43
CA THR A 65 5.46 -2.08 -15.00
C THR A 65 5.51 -3.56 -14.66
N TYR A 66 6.13 -3.91 -13.54
CA TYR A 66 6.23 -5.30 -13.08
C TYR A 66 5.66 -5.43 -11.68
N ALA A 67 4.79 -6.40 -11.51
CA ALA A 67 4.24 -6.81 -10.24
C ALA A 67 5.00 -7.99 -9.66
N ALA A 68 5.23 -7.97 -8.36
CA ALA A 68 5.69 -9.12 -7.59
C ALA A 68 4.79 -9.37 -6.38
N TYR A 69 4.38 -10.62 -6.20
CA TYR A 69 3.55 -11.07 -5.08
C TYR A 69 3.78 -12.55 -4.80
N LEU A 70 3.22 -13.03 -3.69
CA LEU A 70 3.26 -14.44 -3.31
C LEU A 70 1.92 -15.10 -3.60
N LYS A 71 1.98 -16.34 -4.11
CA LYS A 71 0.81 -17.23 -4.19
C LYS A 71 1.11 -18.60 -3.59
N PRO A 72 0.11 -19.33 -3.10
CA PRO A 72 0.27 -20.74 -2.74
C PRO A 72 0.75 -21.60 -3.93
N LYS A 73 1.63 -22.57 -3.67
CA LYS A 73 2.12 -23.55 -4.65
C LYS A 73 1.09 -24.60 -5.02
N VAL A 74 0.15 -24.89 -4.11
CA VAL A 74 -0.89 -25.90 -4.27
C VAL A 74 -2.24 -25.22 -4.10
N ALA A 75 -3.21 -25.57 -4.95
CA ALA A 75 -4.58 -25.07 -4.81
C ALA A 75 -5.16 -25.57 -3.46
N PRO A 76 -5.84 -24.70 -2.69
CA PRO A 76 -6.41 -25.11 -1.41
C PRO A 76 -7.40 -26.25 -1.57
N GLN A 77 -7.38 -27.20 -0.63
CA GLN A 77 -8.46 -28.17 -0.53
C GLN A 77 -9.71 -27.48 0.03
N PRO A 78 -10.92 -27.92 -0.36
CA PRO A 78 -12.19 -27.28 0.05
C PRO A 78 -12.37 -27.16 1.57
N ASP A 79 -11.75 -28.04 2.35
CA ASP A 79 -11.96 -28.15 3.80
C ASP A 79 -10.98 -27.28 4.63
N ASP A 80 -10.02 -26.60 3.99
CA ASP A 80 -9.19 -25.61 4.68
C ASP A 80 -9.98 -24.30 4.84
N TRP A 81 -10.84 -24.26 5.85
CA TRP A 81 -11.76 -23.15 6.17
C TRP A 81 -11.07 -21.78 6.39
N ASP A 82 -9.75 -21.74 6.55
CA ASP A 82 -8.93 -20.52 6.68
C ASP A 82 -8.56 -19.89 5.31
N TYR A 83 -8.91 -20.54 4.18
CA TYR A 83 -8.55 -20.12 2.82
C TYR A 83 -9.50 -19.16 2.11
N SER A 84 -10.63 -18.76 2.70
CA SER A 84 -11.48 -17.72 2.11
C SER A 84 -10.74 -16.37 1.97
N SER A 85 -9.83 -16.08 2.90
CA SER A 85 -8.89 -14.95 2.80
C SER A 85 -7.86 -15.08 1.67
N HIS A 86 -7.69 -16.29 1.10
CA HIS A 86 -6.69 -16.60 0.07
C HIS A 86 -7.11 -16.35 -1.37
N GLN A 87 -8.38 -16.04 -1.60
CA GLN A 87 -8.89 -15.68 -2.94
C GLN A 87 -8.91 -14.17 -3.20
N GLN A 88 -8.62 -13.34 -2.19
CA GLN A 88 -8.66 -11.89 -2.33
C GLN A 88 -7.46 -11.37 -3.15
N ALA A 89 -7.75 -10.43 -4.05
CA ALA A 89 -6.76 -9.72 -4.84
C ALA A 89 -5.70 -9.08 -3.94
N PRO A 90 -4.39 -9.22 -4.27
CA PRO A 90 -3.34 -8.62 -3.46
C PRO A 90 -3.36 -7.08 -3.59
N PHE A 91 -3.27 -6.39 -2.45
CA PHE A 91 -3.17 -4.94 -2.35
C PHE A 91 -1.95 -4.44 -3.10
N GLY A 92 -2.16 -3.56 -4.08
CA GLY A 92 -1.10 -2.95 -4.88
C GLY A 92 -0.39 -1.80 -4.15
N MET A 93 0.90 -1.95 -3.90
CA MET A 93 1.80 -0.86 -3.53
C MET A 93 2.70 -0.49 -4.70
N VAL A 94 2.73 0.80 -5.05
CA VAL A 94 3.43 1.27 -6.25
C VAL A 94 4.74 1.95 -5.89
N VAL A 95 5.80 1.51 -6.55
CA VAL A 95 7.17 2.03 -6.49
C VAL A 95 7.56 2.53 -7.88
N TYR A 96 8.00 3.76 -8.01
CA TYR A 96 8.52 4.30 -9.27
C TYR A 96 10.04 4.26 -9.27
N ASP A 97 10.65 3.56 -10.23
CA ASP A 97 12.08 3.73 -10.54
C ASP A 97 12.22 4.90 -11.54
N THR A 98 12.55 6.07 -10.99
CA THR A 98 12.68 7.32 -11.75
C THR A 98 14.10 7.67 -12.15
N THR A 99 15.05 6.79 -11.89
CA THR A 99 16.43 7.04 -12.29
C THR A 99 16.54 7.07 -13.83
N PRO A 100 17.45 7.88 -14.40
CA PRO A 100 17.59 7.96 -15.86
C PRO A 100 17.92 6.62 -16.55
N SER A 101 18.52 5.68 -15.81
CA SER A 101 18.90 4.36 -16.29
C SER A 101 17.83 3.28 -16.06
N SER A 102 16.59 3.67 -15.75
CA SER A 102 15.45 2.75 -15.54
C SER A 102 15.20 1.87 -16.75
N THR A 103 15.12 0.55 -16.50
CA THR A 103 14.86 -0.46 -17.53
C THR A 103 13.81 -1.47 -17.06
N PRO A 104 13.06 -2.07 -18.01
CA PRO A 104 12.09 -3.12 -17.69
C PRO A 104 12.69 -4.29 -16.89
N THR A 105 13.88 -4.77 -17.29
CA THR A 105 14.58 -5.87 -16.62
C THR A 105 14.92 -5.52 -15.17
N ARG A 106 15.33 -4.28 -14.91
CA ARG A 106 15.63 -3.83 -13.54
C ARG A 106 14.37 -3.67 -12.71
N ALA A 107 13.29 -3.15 -13.29
CA ALA A 107 11.99 -3.06 -12.61
C ALA A 107 11.48 -4.44 -12.15
N ALA A 108 11.59 -5.48 -13.00
CA ALA A 108 11.25 -6.85 -12.63
C ALA A 108 12.10 -7.39 -11.48
N LYS A 109 13.42 -7.18 -11.52
CA LYS A 109 14.34 -7.57 -10.43
C LYS A 109 14.02 -6.84 -9.12
N MET A 110 13.75 -5.54 -9.21
CA MET A 110 13.42 -4.69 -8.07
C MET A 110 12.08 -5.10 -7.45
N ALA A 111 11.06 -5.38 -8.25
CA ALA A 111 9.77 -5.86 -7.75
C ALA A 111 9.94 -7.14 -6.92
N HIS A 112 10.70 -8.10 -7.46
CA HIS A 112 11.03 -9.34 -6.75
C HIS A 112 11.79 -9.09 -5.45
N ALA A 113 12.84 -8.26 -5.48
CA ALA A 113 13.68 -7.98 -4.32
C ALA A 113 12.90 -7.27 -3.21
N ILE A 114 12.11 -6.25 -3.56
CA ILE A 114 11.26 -5.52 -2.61
C ILE A 114 10.18 -6.45 -2.04
N SER A 115 9.49 -7.23 -2.86
CA SER A 115 8.45 -8.17 -2.38
C SER A 115 9.03 -9.21 -1.40
N ARG A 116 10.22 -9.75 -1.68
CA ARG A 116 10.95 -10.63 -0.75
C ARG A 116 11.29 -9.92 0.56
N ARG A 117 11.64 -8.64 0.50
CA ARG A 117 12.02 -7.83 1.65
C ARG A 117 10.81 -7.52 2.54
N THR A 118 9.71 -7.04 1.96
CA THR A 118 8.49 -6.67 2.69
C THR A 118 7.83 -7.87 3.37
N LEU A 119 7.92 -9.07 2.77
CA LEU A 119 7.39 -10.31 3.36
C LEU A 119 7.84 -10.53 4.80
N ARG A 120 9.11 -10.23 5.13
CA ARG A 120 9.66 -10.47 6.48
C ARG A 120 8.95 -9.66 7.56
N ARG A 121 8.27 -8.57 7.20
CA ARG A 121 7.61 -7.64 8.13
C ARG A 121 6.10 -7.75 8.09
N ASN A 122 5.53 -8.17 6.96
CA ASN A 122 4.07 -8.25 6.77
C ASN A 122 3.56 -9.70 6.83
N VAL A 123 4.26 -10.56 7.59
CA VAL A 123 3.98 -11.99 7.70
C VAL A 123 2.53 -12.28 8.12
N GLU A 124 1.93 -11.39 8.90
CA GLU A 124 0.54 -11.51 9.38
C GLU A 124 -0.50 -11.31 8.25
N TRP A 125 -0.17 -10.52 7.21
CA TRP A 125 -1.14 -10.06 6.21
C TRP A 125 -0.79 -10.50 4.78
N GLY A 126 0.44 -10.94 4.55
CA GLY A 126 0.86 -11.99 3.61
C GLY A 126 0.58 -11.83 2.12
N ARG A 127 -0.04 -10.74 1.64
CA ARG A 127 -0.62 -10.69 0.28
C ARG A 127 -0.41 -9.36 -0.42
N GLU A 128 0.78 -8.81 -0.28
CA GLU A 128 1.08 -7.52 -0.89
C GLU A 128 1.58 -7.74 -2.32
N ARG A 129 1.05 -6.96 -3.25
CA ARG A 129 1.61 -6.84 -4.59
C ARG A 129 2.46 -5.58 -4.63
N ILE A 130 3.76 -5.76 -4.84
CA ILE A 130 4.66 -4.67 -5.15
C ILE A 130 4.66 -4.46 -6.65
N GLU A 131 4.29 -3.27 -7.09
CA GLU A 131 4.37 -2.86 -8.49
C GLU A 131 5.52 -1.87 -8.66
N VAL A 132 6.50 -2.23 -9.49
CA VAL A 132 7.61 -1.33 -9.85
C VAL A 132 7.38 -0.80 -11.26
N VAL A 133 7.22 0.52 -11.37
CA VAL A 133 7.03 1.25 -12.63
C VAL A 133 8.40 1.71 -13.14
N CYS A 134 8.77 1.31 -14.35
CA CYS A 134 9.96 1.79 -15.06
C CYS A 134 9.68 3.18 -15.65
N PHE A 135 9.98 4.24 -14.89
CA PHE A 135 9.57 5.60 -15.24
C PHE A 135 10.75 6.57 -15.29
N PRO A 136 11.69 6.41 -16.25
CA PRO A 136 12.93 7.19 -16.28
C PRO A 136 12.64 8.69 -16.40
N LEU A 137 13.21 9.47 -15.48
CA LEU A 137 13.10 10.93 -15.46
C LEU A 137 14.48 11.60 -15.48
N PRO A 138 14.63 12.80 -16.08
CA PRO A 138 15.90 13.52 -16.12
C PRO A 138 16.50 13.74 -14.73
N SER A 139 17.82 13.55 -14.59
CA SER A 139 18.53 13.62 -13.30
C SER A 139 18.37 14.97 -12.58
N HIS A 140 18.28 16.07 -13.33
CA HIS A 140 18.17 17.43 -12.80
C HIS A 140 16.81 17.76 -12.17
N LEU A 141 15.79 16.91 -12.32
CA LEU A 141 14.48 17.16 -11.71
C LEU A 141 14.57 17.08 -10.19
N THR A 142 13.98 18.07 -9.53
CA THR A 142 13.81 18.11 -8.08
C THR A 142 12.90 16.98 -7.59
N ALA A 143 12.96 16.67 -6.29
CA ALA A 143 12.08 15.67 -5.70
C ALA A 143 10.59 16.01 -5.88
N ARG A 144 10.22 17.30 -5.87
CA ARG A 144 8.83 17.76 -6.05
C ARG A 144 8.35 17.61 -7.49
N GLU A 145 9.20 17.87 -8.48
CA GLU A 145 8.87 17.65 -9.90
C GLU A 145 8.71 16.16 -10.21
N ARG A 146 9.61 15.32 -9.68
CA ARG A 146 9.50 13.85 -9.78
C ARG A 146 8.21 13.34 -9.16
N ALA A 147 7.90 13.79 -7.93
CA ALA A 147 6.66 13.47 -7.25
C ALA A 147 5.43 13.85 -8.08
N THR A 148 5.42 15.07 -8.64
CA THR A 148 4.32 15.56 -9.47
C THR A 148 4.11 14.69 -10.71
N ALA A 149 5.19 14.30 -11.40
CA ALA A 149 5.12 13.43 -12.56
C ALA A 149 4.56 12.03 -12.20
N CYS A 150 5.04 11.43 -11.11
CA CYS A 150 4.60 10.13 -10.64
C CYS A 150 3.14 10.15 -10.16
N ILE A 151 2.72 11.19 -9.41
CA ILE A 151 1.32 11.36 -8.97
C ILE A 151 0.38 11.43 -10.17
N ARG A 152 0.76 12.19 -11.21
CA ARG A 152 -0.04 12.31 -12.43
C ARG A 152 -0.19 10.96 -13.14
N HIS A 153 0.92 10.22 -13.31
CA HIS A 153 0.89 8.88 -13.89
C HIS A 153 0.02 7.93 -13.04
N HIS A 154 0.21 7.91 -11.73
CA HIS A 154 -0.54 7.05 -10.81
C HIS A 154 -2.06 7.35 -10.86
N GLY A 155 -2.43 8.62 -11.03
CA GLY A 155 -3.82 9.01 -11.22
C GLY A 155 -4.43 8.43 -12.51
N HIS A 156 -3.67 8.33 -13.60
CA HIS A 156 -4.13 7.66 -14.81
C HIS A 156 -4.21 6.15 -14.63
N GLU A 157 -3.25 5.53 -13.95
CA GLU A 157 -3.29 4.10 -13.62
C GLU A 157 -4.58 3.74 -12.90
N ILE A 158 -4.91 4.46 -11.82
CA ILE A 158 -6.16 4.26 -11.08
C ILE A 158 -7.36 4.31 -12.02
N ARG A 159 -7.48 5.38 -12.83
CA ARG A 159 -8.62 5.55 -13.74
C ARG A 159 -8.71 4.46 -14.81
N SER A 160 -7.58 4.03 -15.35
CA SER A 160 -7.55 2.99 -16.38
C SER A 160 -7.92 1.61 -15.85
N ARG A 161 -7.50 1.29 -14.61
CA ARG A 161 -7.67 -0.05 -14.03
C ARG A 161 -9.08 -0.30 -13.48
N VAL A 162 -9.76 0.74 -13.00
CA VAL A 162 -11.14 0.60 -12.50
C VAL A 162 -12.17 0.36 -13.61
N VAL A 163 -11.83 0.66 -14.86
CA VAL A 163 -12.69 0.46 -16.04
C VAL A 163 -12.28 -0.75 -16.89
N MET A 164 -11.40 -1.63 -16.38
CA MET A 164 -11.06 -2.86 -17.09
C MET A 164 -12.32 -3.72 -17.32
N GLU A 165 -12.41 -4.29 -18.53
CA GLU A 165 -13.58 -5.06 -18.97
C GLU A 165 -13.79 -6.28 -18.07
N ASP A 166 -12.74 -7.09 -17.92
CA ASP A 166 -12.71 -8.24 -17.03
C ASP A 166 -12.71 -7.81 -15.57
N ILE A 167 -13.69 -8.29 -14.81
CA ILE A 167 -13.91 -7.86 -13.42
C ILE A 167 -12.86 -8.45 -12.47
N ASP A 168 -12.37 -9.65 -12.74
CA ASP A 168 -11.39 -10.32 -11.89
C ASP A 168 -10.01 -9.66 -12.08
N ASP A 169 -9.66 -9.30 -13.31
CA ASP A 169 -8.50 -8.46 -13.59
C ASP A 169 -8.65 -7.07 -12.98
N ALA A 170 -9.83 -6.42 -13.06
CA ALA A 170 -10.06 -5.12 -12.44
C ALA A 170 -9.86 -5.17 -10.93
N LYS A 171 -10.39 -6.21 -10.26
CA LYS A 171 -10.19 -6.47 -8.83
C LYS A 171 -8.74 -6.73 -8.50
N PHE A 172 -8.09 -7.59 -9.29
CA PHE A 172 -6.69 -7.90 -9.12
C PHE A 172 -5.89 -6.61 -9.20
N TRP A 173 -5.93 -5.90 -10.32
CA TRP A 173 -5.10 -4.73 -10.61
C TRP A 173 -5.50 -3.45 -9.89
N PHE A 174 -6.57 -3.49 -9.09
CA PHE A 174 -7.05 -2.34 -8.33
C PHE A 174 -5.94 -1.67 -7.51
N LEU A 175 -5.93 -0.33 -7.55
CA LEU A 175 -5.00 0.51 -6.80
C LEU A 175 -5.78 1.27 -5.72
N PRO A 176 -5.84 0.74 -4.49
CA PRO A 176 -6.69 1.27 -3.43
C PRO A 176 -6.21 2.61 -2.86
N GLU A 177 -7.14 3.32 -2.23
CA GLU A 177 -6.82 4.42 -1.33
C GLU A 177 -6.08 3.92 -0.08
N ARG A 178 -5.44 4.86 0.61
CA ARG A 178 -4.89 4.61 1.95
C ARG A 178 -5.97 4.82 2.99
N PHE A 179 -6.22 3.81 3.81
CA PHE A 179 -7.31 3.84 4.80
C PHE A 179 -6.86 4.16 6.23
N GLN A 180 -5.61 3.88 6.61
CA GLN A 180 -5.11 4.16 7.97
C GLN A 180 -4.34 5.47 8.11
N ASP A 181 -4.12 6.18 7.01
CA ASP A 181 -3.48 7.49 7.07
C ASP A 181 -4.56 8.56 7.20
N GLU A 182 -4.65 9.13 8.40
CA GLU A 182 -5.59 10.21 8.74
C GLU A 182 -5.30 11.48 7.94
N TRP A 183 -4.07 11.68 7.44
CA TRP A 183 -3.66 12.93 6.81
C TRP A 183 -3.79 12.89 5.30
N TYR A 184 -3.50 11.75 4.67
CA TYR A 184 -3.43 11.61 3.21
C TYR A 184 -4.13 10.36 2.69
N GLY A 185 -4.94 10.53 1.64
CA GLY A 185 -5.67 9.42 1.03
C GLY A 185 -4.84 8.56 0.07
N ARG A 186 -3.62 8.97 -0.31
CA ARG A 186 -2.78 8.26 -1.29
C ARG A 186 -1.30 8.33 -0.92
N GLY A 187 -0.54 7.31 -1.34
CA GLY A 187 0.91 7.32 -1.21
C GLY A 187 1.62 6.32 -2.13
N ILE A 188 2.85 6.67 -2.53
CA ILE A 188 3.75 5.87 -3.39
C ILE A 188 5.17 5.98 -2.87
N ALA A 189 6.04 5.08 -3.33
CA ALA A 189 7.49 5.22 -3.20
C ALA A 189 8.12 5.63 -4.54
N ILE A 190 9.17 6.43 -4.50
CA ILE A 190 9.92 6.90 -5.67
C ILE A 190 11.40 6.67 -5.42
N VAL A 191 12.00 5.72 -6.14
CA VAL A 191 13.45 5.56 -6.22
C VAL A 191 13.98 6.62 -7.18
N TYR A 192 14.83 7.52 -6.67
CA TYR A 192 15.40 8.63 -7.45
C TYR A 192 16.93 8.53 -7.59
N ARG A 193 17.57 7.65 -6.83
CA ARG A 193 18.99 7.31 -6.94
C ARG A 193 19.16 5.81 -6.71
N LEU A 194 19.99 5.17 -7.52
CA LEU A 194 20.28 3.75 -7.42
C LEU A 194 21.75 3.56 -7.78
N GLU A 195 22.50 2.91 -6.89
CA GLU A 195 23.91 2.59 -7.12
C GLU A 195 24.03 1.17 -7.70
N ASP A 196 25.18 0.81 -8.28
CA ASP A 196 25.39 -0.53 -8.86
C ASP A 196 25.25 -1.66 -7.83
N SER A 197 25.46 -1.35 -6.56
CA SER A 197 25.37 -2.28 -5.42
C SER A 197 23.97 -2.37 -4.80
N TRP A 198 22.94 -1.77 -5.41
CA TRP A 198 21.61 -1.61 -4.82
C TRP A 198 20.97 -2.90 -4.30
N GLU A 199 21.26 -4.06 -4.90
CA GLU A 199 20.76 -5.35 -4.40
C GLU A 199 21.18 -5.63 -2.94
N GLY A 200 22.35 -5.10 -2.51
CA GLY A 200 22.83 -5.22 -1.14
C GLY A 200 21.95 -4.50 -0.10
N ALA A 201 21.13 -3.53 -0.51
CA ALA A 201 20.17 -2.87 0.38
C ALA A 201 19.18 -3.85 1.02
N PHE A 202 18.84 -4.94 0.32
CA PHE A 202 17.86 -5.92 0.80
C PHE A 202 18.47 -6.97 1.73
N GLU A 203 19.79 -6.94 1.92
CA GLU A 203 20.53 -7.80 2.85
C GLU A 203 20.87 -7.11 4.18
N CYS A 204 20.75 -5.77 4.23
CA CYS A 204 21.08 -4.97 5.41
C CYS A 204 20.21 -5.29 6.63
N ASP A 205 20.70 -4.95 7.83
CA ASP A 205 19.84 -4.91 9.01
C ASP A 205 18.87 -3.72 8.91
N GLU A 206 17.64 -3.92 9.36
CA GLU A 206 16.49 -3.04 9.17
C GLU A 206 16.03 -2.41 10.49
N THR A 207 16.81 -2.58 11.56
CA THR A 207 16.52 -2.05 12.90
C THR A 207 16.40 -0.54 12.91
N ASP A 208 17.14 0.15 12.05
CA ASP A 208 17.17 1.61 11.98
C ASP A 208 16.59 2.10 10.65
N ILE A 209 15.71 3.10 10.73
CA ILE A 209 15.28 3.85 9.54
C ILE A 209 16.38 4.86 9.23
N HIS A 210 16.98 4.72 8.05
CA HIS A 210 17.94 5.69 7.55
C HIS A 210 17.21 6.82 6.83
N ILE A 211 16.95 7.91 7.55
CA ILE A 211 16.43 9.14 6.97
C ILE A 211 17.59 9.86 6.29
N GLU A 212 17.44 10.19 5.01
CA GLU A 212 18.48 10.98 4.33
C GLU A 212 18.38 12.45 4.73
N GLU A 213 19.29 12.86 5.61
CA GLU A 213 19.61 14.26 5.92
C GLU A 213 20.85 14.74 5.14
N GLU A 214 21.15 16.03 5.18
CA GLU A 214 22.31 16.61 4.50
C GLU A 214 23.62 15.94 4.97
N GLY A 215 24.21 15.10 4.10
CA GLY A 215 25.53 14.49 4.29
C GLY A 215 25.53 12.96 4.52
N ALA A 216 24.39 12.32 4.76
CA ALA A 216 24.31 10.89 5.03
C ALA A 216 23.61 10.12 3.90
N GLN A 217 24.29 10.03 2.75
CA GLN A 217 23.78 9.29 1.59
C GLN A 217 23.94 7.78 1.80
N SER A 218 22.88 7.02 1.51
CA SER A 218 22.98 5.56 1.48
C SER A 218 23.95 5.08 0.38
N PRO A 219 24.75 4.04 0.63
CA PRO A 219 25.67 3.47 -0.36
C PRO A 219 24.96 2.62 -1.43
N TYR A 220 23.66 2.37 -1.29
CA TYR A 220 22.88 1.52 -2.21
C TYR A 220 21.97 2.33 -3.13
N GLY A 221 21.63 3.55 -2.73
CA GLY A 221 20.68 4.41 -3.42
C GLY A 221 19.69 5.02 -2.45
N SER A 222 18.71 5.75 -3.01
CA SER A 222 17.80 6.56 -2.24
C SER A 222 16.41 6.53 -2.82
N PHE A 223 15.43 6.59 -1.93
CA PHE A 223 14.03 6.71 -2.32
C PHE A 223 13.30 7.74 -1.48
N ALA A 224 12.15 8.18 -1.97
CA ALA A 224 11.23 9.02 -1.23
C ALA A 224 9.87 8.35 -1.12
N THR A 225 9.24 8.46 0.04
CA THR A 225 7.80 8.25 0.15
C THR A 225 7.08 9.56 -0.17
N VAL A 226 6.06 9.49 -1.01
CA VAL A 226 5.24 10.62 -1.42
C VAL A 226 3.81 10.35 -1.00
N TYR A 227 3.22 11.28 -0.25
CA TYR A 227 1.83 11.25 0.20
C TYR A 227 1.10 12.46 -0.36
N TRP A 228 -0.14 12.27 -0.81
CA TRP A 228 -0.94 13.37 -1.37
C TRP A 228 -2.45 13.11 -1.19
N ARG A 229 -3.25 14.09 -1.64
CA ARG A 229 -4.70 14.15 -1.43
C ARG A 229 -5.01 14.23 0.07
N PRO A 230 -4.82 15.42 0.66
CA PRO A 230 -5.14 15.64 2.06
C PRO A 230 -6.58 15.25 2.40
N ARG A 231 -6.80 14.66 3.58
CA ARG A 231 -8.13 14.39 4.12
C ARG A 231 -8.53 15.58 5.01
N GLU A 232 -9.13 16.61 4.43
CA GLU A 232 -9.43 17.87 5.16
C GLU A 232 -10.39 17.64 6.36
N GLU A 233 -11.30 16.67 6.24
CA GLU A 233 -12.27 16.26 7.28
C GLU A 233 -11.63 15.73 8.59
N THR A 234 -10.35 15.32 8.58
CA THR A 234 -9.66 14.84 9.81
C THR A 234 -8.95 15.96 10.56
N TRP A 235 -8.83 17.16 9.98
CA TRP A 235 -8.07 18.26 10.56
C TRP A 235 -8.84 19.01 11.64
N GLU A 236 -10.18 18.94 11.60
CA GLU A 236 -11.07 19.57 12.58
C GLU A 236 -11.03 18.89 13.96
N TYR A 237 -10.45 17.70 14.05
CA TYR A 237 -10.34 16.94 15.30
C TYR A 237 -9.14 17.35 16.16
N TYR A 238 -8.13 18.00 15.56
CA TYR A 238 -6.97 18.50 16.27
C TYR A 238 -7.21 19.99 16.53
N GLU A 239 -7.41 20.36 17.81
CA GLU A 239 -7.60 21.75 18.25
C GLU A 239 -6.39 22.65 17.89
N ASP A 240 -5.25 22.04 17.58
CA ASP A 240 -4.03 22.70 17.12
C ASP A 240 -3.83 22.61 15.60
N GLU A 241 -3.29 23.70 15.06
CA GLU A 241 -2.96 24.13 13.69
C GLU A 241 -2.21 23.15 12.75
N PHE A 242 -2.29 21.83 12.95
CA PHE A 242 -1.64 20.80 12.12
C PHE A 242 -2.35 20.59 10.78
N ARG A 243 -2.52 21.68 10.02
CA ARG A 243 -2.80 21.59 8.59
C ARG A 243 -1.50 21.19 7.91
N PRO A 244 -1.45 20.10 7.13
CA PRO A 244 -0.28 19.85 6.31
C PRO A 244 -0.08 21.06 5.40
N GLU A 245 1.03 21.78 5.64
CA GLU A 245 1.41 23.00 4.91
C GLU A 245 1.43 22.80 3.39
N ASN A 246 1.57 21.54 2.95
CA ASN A 246 1.64 21.14 1.57
C ASN A 246 0.60 20.05 1.22
N ARG A 247 -0.07 20.24 0.08
CA ARG A 247 -0.93 19.22 -0.58
C ARG A 247 -0.21 17.91 -0.92
N VAL A 248 1.12 17.92 -0.86
CA VAL A 248 2.01 16.79 -1.10
C VAL A 248 3.10 16.77 -0.03
N LYS A 249 3.28 15.64 0.65
CA LYS A 249 4.35 15.38 1.62
C LYS A 249 5.37 14.43 1.02
N VAL A 250 6.64 14.82 1.06
CA VAL A 250 7.76 14.03 0.56
C VAL A 250 8.75 13.82 1.69
N ARG A 251 9.14 12.56 1.94
CA ARG A 251 10.20 12.20 2.90
C ARG A 251 11.21 11.28 2.23
N ARG A 252 12.50 11.51 2.47
CA ARG A 252 13.63 10.84 1.82
C ARG A 252 14.29 9.83 2.77
N TYR A 253 14.74 8.72 2.20
CA TYR A 253 15.28 7.58 2.92
C TYR A 253 16.37 6.89 2.12
N GLY A 254 17.30 6.23 2.82
CA GLY A 254 18.24 5.29 2.21
C GLY A 254 17.52 4.03 1.74
N LEU A 255 17.95 3.45 0.62
CA LEU A 255 17.24 2.32 -0.03
C LEU A 255 17.05 1.11 0.90
N GLU A 256 17.96 0.87 1.83
CA GLU A 256 17.88 -0.18 2.85
C GLU A 256 16.60 -0.09 3.72
N SER A 257 16.01 1.10 3.83
CA SER A 257 14.77 1.34 4.59
C SER A 257 13.48 1.03 3.80
N ILE A 258 13.58 0.68 2.51
CA ILE A 258 12.40 0.56 1.63
C ILE A 258 11.43 -0.54 2.07
N GLY A 259 11.93 -1.67 2.57
CA GLY A 259 11.08 -2.76 3.06
C GLY A 259 10.22 -2.33 4.25
N ARG A 260 10.82 -1.59 5.18
CA ARG A 260 10.17 -1.04 6.36
C ARG A 260 9.14 0.04 6.01
N MET A 261 9.52 0.95 5.11
CA MET A 261 8.64 2.03 4.65
C MET A 261 7.55 1.57 3.69
N LEU A 262 7.67 0.41 3.05
CA LEU A 262 6.56 -0.21 2.33
C LEU A 262 5.74 -1.13 3.22
N GLY A 263 6.25 -1.57 4.37
CA GLY A 263 5.47 -2.33 5.35
C GLY A 263 4.74 -1.47 6.36
N ARG A 264 4.64 -1.99 7.59
CA ARG A 264 3.87 -1.44 8.72
C ARG A 264 4.14 0.04 9.03
N GLU A 265 5.33 0.56 8.72
CA GLU A 265 5.72 1.91 9.16
C GLU A 265 5.56 2.99 8.09
N GLY A 266 5.12 2.63 6.88
CA GLY A 266 4.94 3.61 5.82
C GLY A 266 3.76 3.32 4.92
N VAL A 267 4.01 3.09 3.64
CA VAL A 267 2.98 2.95 2.60
C VAL A 267 2.02 1.79 2.87
N GLY A 268 2.54 0.67 3.36
CA GLY A 268 1.75 -0.52 3.65
C GLY A 268 0.97 -0.49 4.96
N ASN A 269 1.14 0.52 5.84
CA ASN A 269 0.37 0.56 7.10
C ASN A 269 -1.14 0.51 6.84
N SER A 270 -1.60 1.11 5.74
CA SER A 270 -3.01 1.14 5.34
C SER A 270 -3.60 -0.20 4.87
N ILE A 271 -2.77 -1.23 4.67
CA ILE A 271 -3.17 -2.50 4.04
C ILE A 271 -4.13 -3.28 4.92
N ARG A 272 -3.92 -3.24 6.24
CA ARG A 272 -4.79 -3.91 7.20
C ARG A 272 -6.24 -3.41 7.09
N GLY A 273 -6.43 -2.08 7.04
CA GLY A 273 -7.77 -1.49 6.90
C GLY A 273 -8.47 -1.87 5.58
N PHE A 274 -7.72 -2.07 4.50
CA PHE A 274 -8.30 -2.54 3.23
C PHE A 274 -8.82 -3.98 3.34
N TYR A 275 -8.02 -4.90 3.89
CA TYR A 275 -8.44 -6.31 3.98
C TYR A 275 -9.50 -6.57 5.06
N GLU A 276 -9.47 -5.82 6.17
CA GLU A 276 -10.42 -5.99 7.26
C GLU A 276 -11.80 -5.39 6.95
N HIS A 277 -11.86 -4.30 6.18
CA HIS A 277 -13.12 -3.57 5.96
C HIS A 277 -13.53 -3.46 4.49
N PHE A 278 -12.60 -3.32 3.57
CA PHE A 278 -12.93 -2.93 2.20
C PHE A 278 -13.23 -4.13 1.29
N ALA A 279 -12.49 -5.23 1.46
CA ALA A 279 -12.69 -6.46 0.69
C ALA A 279 -13.92 -7.27 1.13
N PRO A 280 -14.22 -7.48 2.43
CA PRO A 280 -15.36 -8.27 2.86
C PRO A 280 -16.72 -7.59 2.63
N ASP A 281 -16.79 -6.26 2.77
CA ASP A 281 -18.05 -5.49 2.74
C ASP A 281 -18.53 -5.14 1.31
N GLY A 282 -17.97 -5.80 0.29
CA GLY A 282 -18.30 -5.57 -1.13
C GLY A 282 -18.03 -4.14 -1.61
N VAL A 283 -17.19 -3.38 -0.91
CA VAL A 283 -16.91 -1.98 -1.25
C VAL A 283 -16.14 -1.89 -2.56
N LEU A 284 -15.16 -2.78 -2.76
CA LEU A 284 -14.43 -2.88 -4.03
C LEU A 284 -15.37 -3.14 -5.20
N ASP A 285 -16.32 -4.07 -5.06
CA ASP A 285 -17.31 -4.37 -6.09
C ASP A 285 -18.16 -3.15 -6.43
N ARG A 286 -18.59 -2.38 -5.42
CA ARG A 286 -19.35 -1.14 -5.60
C ARG A 286 -18.52 -0.05 -6.31
N GLU A 287 -17.26 0.14 -5.92
CA GLU A 287 -16.40 1.13 -6.57
C GLU A 287 -16.16 0.80 -8.05
N LEU A 288 -15.92 -0.48 -8.36
CA LEU A 288 -15.77 -0.94 -9.75
C LEU A 288 -17.07 -0.78 -10.54
N ALA A 289 -18.22 -1.10 -9.95
CA ALA A 289 -19.52 -0.91 -10.59
C ALA A 289 -19.80 0.58 -10.88
N VAL A 290 -19.56 1.47 -9.92
CA VAL A 290 -19.74 2.92 -10.12
C VAL A 290 -18.80 3.44 -11.20
N ALA A 291 -17.53 3.01 -11.21
CA ALA A 291 -16.56 3.44 -12.20
C ALA A 291 -16.97 3.07 -13.64
N LYS A 292 -17.62 1.91 -13.83
CA LYS A 292 -18.12 1.47 -15.15
C LYS A 292 -19.33 2.26 -15.67
N THR A 293 -19.99 3.03 -14.81
CA THR A 293 -21.18 3.83 -15.19
C THR A 293 -20.88 5.30 -15.49
N ARG A 294 -19.64 5.75 -15.30
CA ARG A 294 -19.18 7.13 -15.54
C ARG A 294 -18.48 7.27 -16.89
#